data_AF-A0A1C6C4E4-F1
#
_entry.id   AF-A0A1C6C4E4-F1
#
_cell.length_a   1.000
_cell.length_b   1.000
_cell.length_c   1.000
_cell.angle_alpha   90.00
_cell.angle_beta   90.00
_cell.angle_gamma   90.00
#
_symmetry.space_group_name_H-M   'P 1'
#
loop_
_entity.id
_entity.type
_entity.pdbx_description
1 polymer ?
#
loop_
_entity_poly.entity_id
_entity_poly.type
_entity_poly.pdbx_seq_one_letter_code
_entity_poly.pdbx_strand_id
1 'polypeptide(L)'
;MKRIIAVIFVILCLCGCDMKRIRTESSIKEYETDFSTVYAETVKFSGMKNSEFEKNINAQIQQSIDSDLVAFDSKAQECKDNLQMGNKCVMEIGWEETYNKNDFISVVEEKYIYTGGARGTTVHIPVNIDVSGEKEVKLADLFADDGYVSTLNRMINEEMEKHSEEYKDLWAKLEIKQEHQTDFYIQDDDLVIFFQPYDLSYYARGFVEFRLDLEDLSGYMKEEYRRLID
;
A
#
# COMPACT_ATOMS: atom_id res chain seq x y z
N MET A 1 21.29 5.79 23.79
CA MET A 1 21.38 4.30 23.79
C MET A 1 20.05 3.76 23.28
N LYS A 2 20.01 2.77 22.37
CA LYS A 2 18.71 2.19 21.93
C LYS A 2 18.08 1.46 23.11
N ARG A 3 16.90 1.89 23.56
CA ARG A 3 16.08 1.17 24.54
C ARG A 3 15.02 0.42 23.74
N ILE A 4 15.20 -0.89 23.60
CA ILE A 4 14.17 -1.75 23.02
C ILE A 4 13.08 -1.86 24.08
N ILE A 5 11.90 -1.28 23.80
CA ILE A 5 10.79 -1.23 24.75
C ILE A 5 9.98 -2.52 24.69
N ALA A 6 9.82 -3.11 23.49
CA ALA A 6 9.31 -4.47 23.33
C ALA A 6 9.57 -4.99 21.90
N VAL A 7 9.81 -6.30 21.76
CA VAL A 7 9.53 -7.00 20.50
C VAL A 7 8.27 -7.82 20.78
N ILE A 8 7.12 -7.33 20.32
CA ILE A 8 5.85 -8.01 20.54
C ILE A 8 5.49 -8.74 19.26
N PHE A 9 5.45 -10.07 19.33
CA PHE A 9 4.73 -10.86 18.33
C PHE A 9 3.24 -10.79 18.66
N VAL A 10 2.53 -9.81 18.08
CA VAL A 10 1.07 -9.82 18.11
C VAL A 10 0.60 -10.65 16.92
N ILE A 11 0.24 -11.91 17.18
CA ILE A 11 -0.47 -12.73 16.20
C ILE A 11 -1.94 -12.28 16.21
N LEU A 12 -2.27 -11.29 15.39
CA LEU A 12 -3.65 -10.99 15.02
C LEU A 12 -4.01 -11.88 13.83
N CYS A 13 -4.51 -13.08 14.12
CA CYS A 13 -5.20 -13.86 13.10
C CYS A 13 -6.56 -13.18 12.84
N LEU A 14 -6.68 -12.42 11.74
CA LEU A 14 -7.99 -12.02 11.22
C LEU A 14 -8.66 -13.25 10.60
N CYS A 15 -9.17 -14.14 11.46
CA CYS A 15 -9.86 -15.36 11.05
C CYS A 15 -11.31 -15.05 10.66
N GLY A 16 -11.57 -14.90 9.36
CA GLY A 16 -12.85 -15.27 8.78
C GLY A 16 -12.87 -16.77 8.48
N CYS A 17 -13.94 -17.49 8.86
CA CYS A 17 -14.13 -18.93 8.65
C CYS A 17 -14.31 -19.37 7.17
N ASP A 18 -13.64 -18.72 6.21
CA ASP A 18 -13.64 -19.11 4.81
C ASP A 18 -12.36 -19.87 4.47
N MET A 19 -12.54 -21.14 4.10
CA MET A 19 -11.48 -22.13 3.88
C MET A 19 -10.61 -21.87 2.63
N LYS A 20 -10.76 -20.71 1.98
CA LYS A 20 -10.06 -20.28 0.74
C LYS A 20 -9.23 -19.00 0.88
N ARG A 21 -9.19 -18.35 2.05
CA ARG A 21 -8.42 -17.11 2.24
C ARG A 21 -6.96 -17.40 2.55
N ILE A 22 -6.05 -16.56 2.05
CA ILE A 22 -4.65 -16.56 2.50
C ILE A 22 -4.63 -16.01 3.91
N ARG A 23 -3.84 -16.60 4.80
CA ARG A 23 -3.71 -16.09 6.16
C ARG A 23 -2.64 -15.02 6.18
N THR A 24 -2.97 -13.90 6.79
CA THR A 24 -2.05 -12.81 7.11
C THR A 24 -1.69 -12.89 8.60
N GLU A 25 -0.41 -12.81 8.89
CA GLU A 25 0.14 -12.72 10.25
C GLU A 25 1.01 -11.47 10.35
N SER A 26 0.85 -10.71 11.42
CA SER A 26 1.66 -9.53 11.68
C SER A 26 2.79 -9.82 12.67
N SER A 27 3.93 -9.15 12.49
CA SER A 27 4.98 -9.05 13.49
C SER A 27 5.37 -7.59 13.66
N ILE A 28 5.66 -7.18 14.90
CA ILE A 28 5.91 -5.78 15.23
C ILE A 28 7.31 -5.64 15.81
N LYS A 29 8.05 -4.67 15.27
CA LYS A 29 9.32 -4.20 15.82
C LYS A 29 9.14 -2.79 16.36
N GLU A 30 9.23 -2.65 17.67
CA GLU A 30 9.07 -1.38 18.36
C GLU A 30 10.32 -1.03 19.19
N TYR A 31 10.82 0.18 19.03
CA TYR A 31 11.93 0.65 19.86
C TYR A 31 11.98 2.17 19.93
N GLU A 32 12.64 2.65 20.99
CA GLU A 32 12.82 4.07 21.23
C GLU A 32 14.30 4.38 21.51
N THR A 33 14.71 5.57 21.10
CA THR A 33 16.00 6.16 21.44
C THR A 33 15.80 7.54 22.05
N ASP A 34 16.90 8.20 22.39
CA ASP A 34 16.85 9.57 22.90
C ASP A 34 16.28 10.55 21.86
N PHE A 35 16.32 10.21 20.56
CA PHE A 35 15.95 11.09 19.44
C PHE A 35 15.01 10.43 18.42
N SER A 36 14.57 9.20 18.62
CA SER A 36 13.65 8.52 17.69
C SER A 36 12.68 7.55 18.36
N THR A 37 11.52 7.37 17.75
CA THR A 37 10.51 6.35 18.07
C THR A 37 10.19 5.57 16.80
N VAL A 38 10.12 4.24 16.90
CA VAL A 38 9.80 3.36 15.79
C VAL A 38 8.73 2.37 16.20
N TYR A 39 7.68 2.29 15.39
CA TYR A 39 6.72 1.20 15.33
C TYR A 39 6.72 0.67 13.89
N ALA A 40 7.14 -0.57 13.67
CA ALA A 40 7.14 -1.16 12.35
C ALA A 40 6.43 -2.50 12.36
N GLU A 41 5.23 -2.54 11.79
CA GLU A 41 4.52 -3.76 11.48
C GLU A 41 5.03 -4.39 10.17
N THR A 42 5.11 -5.71 10.14
CA THR A 42 5.44 -6.49 8.94
C THR A 42 4.40 -7.58 8.77
N VAL A 43 3.76 -7.61 7.59
CA VAL A 43 2.83 -8.67 7.22
C VAL A 43 3.57 -9.89 6.68
N LYS A 44 3.05 -11.07 7.00
CA LYS A 44 3.51 -12.35 6.46
C LYS A 44 2.31 -13.15 5.98
N PHE A 45 2.42 -13.69 4.77
CA PHE A 45 1.42 -14.56 4.18
C PHE A 45 1.69 -16.03 4.51
N SER A 46 0.62 -16.80 4.71
CA SER A 46 0.67 -18.26 4.81
C SER A 46 -0.56 -18.93 4.19
N GLY A 47 -0.38 -20.16 3.73
CA GLY A 47 -1.45 -20.98 3.15
C GLY A 47 -1.50 -20.93 1.62
N MET A 48 -0.49 -20.37 0.96
CA MET A 48 -0.35 -20.46 -0.49
C MET A 48 0.04 -21.90 -0.88
N LYS A 49 -0.45 -22.38 -2.03
CA LYS A 49 -0.11 -23.73 -2.54
C LYS A 49 1.37 -23.87 -2.86
N ASN A 50 1.97 -22.82 -3.44
CA ASN A 50 3.40 -22.79 -3.74
C ASN A 50 4.17 -22.17 -2.58
N SER A 51 4.82 -23.04 -1.78
CA SER A 51 5.60 -22.62 -0.63
C SER A 51 6.86 -21.83 -0.99
N GLU A 52 7.39 -21.99 -2.19
CA GLU A 52 8.58 -21.23 -2.63
C GLU A 52 8.19 -19.79 -2.98
N PHE A 53 7.10 -19.62 -3.72
CA PHE A 53 6.52 -18.31 -3.99
C PHE A 53 6.16 -17.58 -2.69
N GLU A 54 5.48 -18.27 -1.77
CA GLU A 54 5.14 -17.73 -0.45
C GLU A 54 6.38 -17.25 0.33
N LYS A 55 7.44 -18.06 0.37
CA LYS A 55 8.70 -17.69 1.03
C LYS A 55 9.35 -16.48 0.38
N ASN A 56 9.35 -16.41 -0.95
CA ASN A 56 9.98 -15.33 -1.69
C ASN A 56 9.29 -13.99 -1.44
N ILE A 57 7.96 -13.93 -1.52
CA ILE A 57 7.21 -12.70 -1.21
C ILE A 57 7.42 -12.27 0.24
N ASN A 58 7.31 -13.21 1.19
CA ASN A 58 7.54 -12.90 2.60
C ASN A 58 8.96 -12.39 2.86
N ALA A 59 9.97 -12.95 2.18
CA ALA A 59 11.35 -12.49 2.30
C ALA A 59 11.55 -11.10 1.68
N GLN A 60 10.89 -10.80 0.56
CA GLN A 60 10.94 -9.48 -0.08
C GLN A 60 10.34 -8.39 0.82
N ILE A 61 9.16 -8.64 1.40
CA ILE A 61 8.52 -7.71 2.34
C ILE A 61 9.41 -7.48 3.57
N GLN A 62 9.90 -8.57 4.19
CA GLN A 62 10.81 -8.47 5.34
C GLN A 62 12.07 -7.68 5.01
N GLN A 63 12.67 -7.93 3.84
CA GLN A 63 13.86 -7.20 3.38
C GLN A 63 13.57 -5.71 3.17
N SER A 64 12.41 -5.36 2.63
CA SER A 64 12.02 -3.95 2.45
C SER A 64 11.90 -3.23 3.79
N ILE A 65 11.21 -3.84 4.76
CA ILE A 65 11.07 -3.26 6.10
C ILE A 65 12.43 -3.13 6.79
N ASP A 66 13.29 -4.15 6.69
CA ASP A 66 14.63 -4.07 7.26
C ASP A 66 15.48 -2.95 6.63
N SER A 67 15.35 -2.75 5.32
CA SER A 67 16.01 -1.64 4.61
C SER A 67 15.49 -0.28 5.08
N ASP A 68 14.17 -0.13 5.22
CA ASP A 68 13.56 1.11 5.69
C ASP A 68 13.97 1.45 7.12
N LEU A 69 14.02 0.46 8.01
CA LEU A 69 14.50 0.64 9.38
C LEU A 69 15.95 1.12 9.44
N VAL A 70 16.83 0.54 8.61
CA VAL A 70 18.24 0.95 8.51
C VAL A 70 18.37 2.37 7.96
N ALA A 71 17.60 2.69 6.91
CA ALA A 71 17.58 4.02 6.31
C ALA A 71 17.07 5.07 7.30
N PHE A 72 16.00 4.77 8.03
CA PHE A 72 15.43 5.64 9.05
C PHE A 72 16.36 5.84 10.24
N ASP A 73 16.98 4.78 10.76
CA ASP A 73 17.96 4.89 11.85
C ASP A 73 19.12 5.81 11.46
N SER A 74 19.63 5.66 10.24
CA SER A 74 20.68 6.52 9.69
C SER A 74 20.20 7.96 9.61
N LYS A 75 18.98 8.19 9.11
CA LYS A 75 18.43 9.54 8.99
C LYS A 75 18.14 10.20 10.33
N ALA A 76 17.62 9.43 11.29
CA ALA A 76 17.37 9.90 12.64
C ALA A 76 18.67 10.34 13.34
N GLN A 77 19.76 9.61 13.12
CA GLN A 77 21.07 9.98 13.63
C GLN A 77 21.61 11.28 13.02
N GLU A 78 21.39 11.53 11.73
CA GLU A 78 21.77 12.79 11.06
C GLU A 78 20.95 13.99 11.58
N CYS A 79 19.65 13.77 11.83
CA CYS A 79 18.72 14.83 12.18
C CYS A 79 18.68 15.14 13.68
N LYS A 80 19.27 14.29 14.54
CA LYS A 80 19.18 14.40 16.01
C LYS A 80 19.53 15.79 16.57
N ASP A 81 20.51 16.48 15.97
CA ASP A 81 21.00 17.78 16.46
C ASP A 81 20.13 18.95 15.93
N ASN A 82 19.27 18.68 14.94
CA ASN A 82 18.35 19.64 14.34
C ASN A 82 16.91 19.49 14.87
N LEU A 83 16.65 18.48 15.70
CA LEU A 83 15.34 18.29 16.34
C LEU A 83 15.06 19.44 17.30
N GLN A 84 13.99 20.18 17.03
CA GLN A 84 13.59 21.31 17.86
C GLN A 84 12.61 20.86 18.95
N MET A 85 12.59 21.60 20.06
CA MET A 85 11.55 21.52 21.10
C MET A 85 11.32 20.14 21.74
N GLY A 86 12.33 19.26 21.73
CA GLY A 86 12.21 17.92 22.30
C GLY A 86 11.49 16.91 21.40
N ASN A 87 11.28 17.25 20.13
CA ASN A 87 10.74 16.31 19.14
C ASN A 87 11.70 15.13 18.92
N LYS A 88 11.13 14.01 18.48
CA LYS A 88 11.86 12.82 18.03
C LYS A 88 11.58 12.59 16.56
N CYS A 89 12.51 11.96 15.85
CA CYS A 89 12.18 11.33 14.58
C CYS A 89 11.18 10.20 14.83
N VAL A 90 10.22 10.01 13.94
CA VAL A 90 9.18 8.99 14.07
C VAL A 90 9.13 8.17 12.80
N MET A 91 9.06 6.85 12.94
CA MET A 91 8.67 5.94 11.87
C MET A 91 7.52 5.08 12.38
N GLU A 92 6.43 5.07 11.62
CA GLU A 92 5.27 4.23 11.85
C GLU A 92 4.95 3.50 10.56
N ILE A 93 4.93 2.17 10.61
CA ILE A 93 4.52 1.31 9.49
C ILE A 93 3.37 0.43 9.97
N GLY A 94 2.24 0.50 9.27
CA GLY A 94 1.06 -0.34 9.47
C GLY A 94 0.63 -1.00 8.17
N TRP A 95 -0.19 -2.03 8.27
CA TRP A 95 -0.72 -2.76 7.11
C TRP A 95 -2.24 -2.89 7.18
N GLU A 96 -2.90 -2.75 6.03
CA GLU A 96 -4.33 -3.02 5.87
C GLU A 96 -4.53 -4.13 4.84
N GLU A 97 -5.34 -5.15 5.18
CA GLU A 97 -5.84 -6.13 4.21
C GLU A 97 -7.11 -5.58 3.56
N THR A 98 -6.99 -5.06 2.34
CA THR A 98 -8.11 -4.45 1.61
C THR A 98 -8.91 -5.48 0.83
N TYR A 99 -8.29 -6.62 0.47
CA TYR A 99 -8.97 -7.71 -0.25
C TYR A 99 -8.27 -9.06 -0.04
N ASN A 100 -9.05 -10.12 0.18
CA ASN A 100 -8.53 -11.48 0.36
C ASN A 100 -9.60 -12.53 0.02
N LYS A 101 -9.94 -12.63 -1.26
CA LYS A 101 -10.87 -13.63 -1.82
C LYS A 101 -10.42 -14.05 -3.22
N ASN A 102 -11.03 -15.08 -3.79
CA ASN A 102 -10.86 -15.46 -5.19
C ASN A 102 -9.39 -15.64 -5.66
N ASP A 103 -8.56 -16.28 -4.84
CA ASP A 103 -7.13 -16.51 -5.11
C ASP A 103 -6.35 -15.20 -5.42
N PHE A 104 -6.78 -14.07 -4.84
CA PHE A 104 -6.12 -12.79 -4.92
C PHE A 104 -6.10 -12.12 -3.55
N ILE A 105 -4.96 -11.51 -3.21
CA ILE A 105 -4.81 -10.74 -1.97
C ILE A 105 -4.25 -9.36 -2.29
N SER A 106 -4.84 -8.34 -1.69
CA SER A 106 -4.40 -6.96 -1.74
C SER A 106 -4.19 -6.48 -0.30
N VAL A 107 -2.97 -6.03 -0.01
CA VAL A 107 -2.62 -5.40 1.25
C VAL A 107 -1.95 -4.06 0.97
N VAL A 108 -2.15 -3.08 1.85
CA VAL A 108 -1.57 -1.75 1.72
C VAL A 108 -0.68 -1.47 2.93
N GLU A 109 0.61 -1.24 2.70
CA GLU A 109 1.52 -0.69 3.70
C GLU A 109 1.28 0.82 3.79
N GLU A 110 0.88 1.32 4.96
CA GLU A 110 0.91 2.74 5.27
C GLU A 110 2.20 3.04 6.03
N LYS A 111 3.06 3.89 5.46
CA LYS A 111 4.33 4.27 6.06
C LYS A 111 4.40 5.77 6.31
N TYR A 112 4.47 6.12 7.58
CA TYR A 112 4.70 7.49 8.06
C TYR A 112 6.15 7.66 8.52
N ILE A 113 6.79 8.73 8.05
CA ILE A 113 8.15 9.12 8.47
C ILE A 113 8.19 10.62 8.82
N TYR A 114 8.74 10.92 9.98
CA TYR A 114 9.11 12.26 10.42
C TYR A 114 10.57 12.31 10.84
N THR A 115 11.33 13.27 10.28
CA THR A 115 12.78 13.42 10.54
C THR A 115 13.19 14.87 10.87
N GLY A 116 12.30 15.62 11.53
CA GLY A 116 12.63 16.97 12.02
C GLY A 116 12.27 18.13 11.06
N GLY A 117 11.53 17.86 9.99
CA GLY A 117 10.99 18.90 9.10
C GLY A 117 9.76 19.61 9.66
N ALA A 118 9.06 20.37 8.80
CA ALA A 118 7.80 21.03 9.17
C ALA A 118 6.64 20.05 9.42
N ARG A 119 6.68 18.88 8.79
CA ARG A 119 5.68 17.80 8.91
C ARG A 119 6.34 16.45 8.62
N GLY A 120 5.66 15.36 8.99
CA GLY A 120 5.99 14.03 8.48
C GLY A 120 5.37 13.80 7.10
N THR A 121 5.77 12.71 6.46
CA THR A 121 5.24 12.26 5.18
C THR A 121 4.65 10.88 5.37
N THR A 122 3.45 10.66 4.80
CA THR A 122 2.80 9.35 4.74
C THR A 122 2.78 8.93 3.28
N VAL A 123 3.05 7.65 3.02
CA VAL A 123 2.90 7.03 1.71
C VAL A 123 2.13 5.71 1.85
N HIS A 124 1.40 5.34 0.81
CA HIS A 124 0.78 4.02 0.67
C HIS A 124 1.59 3.17 -0.31
N ILE A 125 1.90 1.93 0.05
CA ILE A 125 2.66 0.99 -0.78
C ILE A 125 1.84 -0.31 -0.85
N PRO A 126 1.01 -0.47 -1.88
CA PRO A 126 0.21 -1.67 -2.07
C PRO A 126 1.05 -2.87 -2.50
N VAL A 127 0.62 -4.05 -2.08
CA VAL A 127 1.09 -5.34 -2.58
C VAL A 127 -0.14 -6.14 -3.03
N ASN A 128 -0.22 -6.34 -4.35
CA ASN A 128 -1.29 -7.09 -5.00
C ASN A 128 -0.75 -8.43 -5.49
N ILE A 129 -1.32 -9.55 -5.05
CA ILE A 129 -0.81 -10.88 -5.37
C ILE A 129 -1.92 -11.74 -5.97
N ASP A 130 -1.65 -12.26 -7.16
CA ASP A 130 -2.38 -13.37 -7.74
C ASP A 130 -1.78 -14.67 -7.21
N VAL A 131 -2.47 -15.28 -6.25
CA VAL A 131 -2.03 -16.48 -5.55
C VAL A 131 -1.98 -17.68 -6.51
N SER A 132 -2.93 -17.75 -7.44
CA SER A 132 -3.01 -18.86 -8.40
C SER A 132 -1.99 -18.74 -9.54
N GLY A 133 -1.68 -17.51 -9.94
CA GLY A 133 -0.72 -17.16 -10.98
C GLY A 133 0.70 -17.02 -10.43
N GLU A 134 0.87 -17.11 -9.11
CA GLU A 134 2.15 -17.04 -8.41
C GLU A 134 2.94 -15.76 -8.77
N LYS A 135 2.25 -14.62 -8.78
CA LYS A 135 2.86 -13.34 -9.13
C LYS A 135 2.32 -12.17 -8.33
N GLU A 136 3.19 -11.19 -8.11
CA GLU A 136 2.79 -9.83 -7.79
C GLU A 136 2.22 -9.17 -9.06
N VAL A 137 1.11 -8.46 -8.90
CA VAL A 137 0.28 -7.96 -10.00
C VAL A 137 0.49 -6.46 -10.15
N LYS A 138 0.84 -6.03 -11.37
CA LYS A 138 0.82 -4.62 -11.76
C LYS A 138 -0.50 -4.26 -12.39
N LEU A 139 -0.81 -2.97 -12.48
CA LEU A 139 -2.08 -2.50 -13.06
C LEU A 139 -2.31 -3.06 -14.47
N ALA A 140 -1.29 -3.03 -15.34
CA ALA A 140 -1.35 -3.61 -16.69
C ALA A 140 -1.64 -5.11 -16.71
N ASP A 141 -1.30 -5.86 -15.67
CA ASP A 141 -1.52 -7.32 -15.63
C ASP A 141 -3.00 -7.66 -15.66
N LEU A 142 -3.87 -6.80 -15.12
CA LEU A 142 -5.32 -7.02 -15.01
C LEU A 142 -6.05 -6.96 -16.35
N PHE A 143 -5.47 -6.30 -17.36
CA PHE A 143 -6.17 -5.92 -18.59
C PHE A 143 -5.68 -6.62 -19.85
N ALA A 144 -6.58 -6.85 -20.80
CA ALA A 144 -6.32 -7.64 -22.00
C ALA A 144 -5.32 -7.00 -22.98
N ASP A 145 -5.30 -5.66 -23.04
CA ASP A 145 -4.42 -4.89 -23.92
C ASP A 145 -4.11 -3.50 -23.35
N ASP A 146 -3.13 -2.80 -23.94
CA ASP A 146 -2.65 -1.48 -23.51
C ASP A 146 -3.71 -0.35 -23.57
N GLY A 147 -4.84 -0.59 -24.22
CA GLY A 147 -5.98 0.33 -24.28
C GLY A 147 -6.60 0.61 -22.92
N TYR A 148 -6.32 -0.21 -21.91
CA TYR A 148 -6.79 -0.02 -20.53
C TYR A 148 -6.44 1.37 -19.97
N VAL A 149 -5.26 1.90 -20.27
CA VAL A 149 -4.84 3.24 -19.79
C VAL A 149 -5.82 4.31 -20.27
N SER A 150 -6.24 4.23 -21.53
CA SER A 150 -7.21 5.17 -22.10
C SER A 150 -8.59 4.99 -21.48
N THR A 151 -9.01 3.75 -21.24
CA THR A 151 -10.28 3.44 -20.57
C THR A 151 -10.32 3.98 -19.16
N LEU A 152 -9.31 3.68 -18.34
CA LEU A 152 -9.23 4.13 -16.96
C LEU A 152 -9.16 5.66 -16.88
N ASN A 153 -8.32 6.30 -17.70
CA ASN A 153 -8.26 7.77 -17.76
C ASN A 153 -9.61 8.38 -18.14
N ARG A 154 -10.34 7.79 -19.09
CA ARG A 154 -11.68 8.26 -19.45
C ARG A 154 -12.64 8.17 -18.28
N MET A 155 -12.74 7.00 -17.63
CA MET A 155 -13.64 6.78 -16.50
C MET A 155 -13.33 7.72 -15.33
N ILE A 156 -12.06 7.91 -15.01
CA ILE A 156 -11.64 8.82 -13.95
C ILE A 156 -11.98 10.27 -14.30
N ASN A 157 -11.73 10.72 -15.53
CA ASN A 157 -12.08 12.08 -15.94
C ASN A 157 -13.60 12.30 -15.94
N GLU A 158 -14.40 11.30 -16.34
CA GLU A 158 -15.87 11.35 -16.24
C GLU A 158 -16.33 11.50 -14.78
N GLU A 159 -15.73 10.76 -13.85
CA GLU A 159 -16.02 10.88 -12.42
C GLU A 159 -15.64 12.27 -11.88
N MET A 160 -14.46 12.77 -12.26
CA MET A 160 -14.01 14.11 -11.89
C MET A 160 -14.94 15.21 -12.41
N GLU A 161 -15.46 15.08 -13.62
CA GLU A 161 -16.40 16.05 -14.20
C GLU A 161 -17.76 16.02 -13.48
N LYS A 162 -18.27 14.81 -13.21
CA LYS A 162 -19.53 14.60 -12.49
C LYS A 162 -19.46 15.14 -11.05
N HIS A 163 -18.29 15.06 -10.42
CA HIS A 163 -18.02 15.50 -9.05
C HIS A 163 -17.08 16.72 -8.99
N SER A 164 -17.20 17.64 -9.95
CA SER A 164 -16.26 18.77 -10.14
C SER A 164 -15.95 19.62 -8.89
N GLU A 165 -16.89 19.79 -7.97
CA GLU A 165 -16.66 20.55 -6.73
C GLU A 165 -15.73 19.81 -5.74
N GLU A 166 -15.75 18.48 -5.75
CA GLU A 166 -14.89 17.62 -4.91
C GLU A 166 -13.43 17.64 -5.40
N TYR A 167 -13.24 17.75 -6.72
CA TYR A 167 -11.93 17.71 -7.37
C TYR A 167 -11.42 19.08 -7.81
N LYS A 168 -12.08 20.17 -7.38
CA LYS A 168 -11.74 21.54 -7.80
C LYS A 168 -10.35 22.00 -7.37
N ASP A 169 -9.77 21.34 -6.37
CA ASP A 169 -8.47 21.68 -5.79
C ASP A 169 -7.31 20.87 -6.37
N LEU A 170 -7.58 20.03 -7.37
CA LEU A 170 -6.56 19.34 -8.14
C LEU A 170 -5.93 20.30 -9.16
N TRP A 171 -4.60 20.36 -9.21
CA TRP A 171 -3.89 21.28 -10.10
C TRP A 171 -3.65 20.75 -11.52
N ALA A 172 -3.91 19.47 -11.75
CA ALA A 172 -3.69 18.81 -13.04
C ALA A 172 -4.88 17.93 -13.40
N LYS A 173 -5.08 17.73 -14.71
CA LYS A 173 -5.88 16.62 -15.20
C LYS A 173 -5.16 15.31 -14.91
N LEU A 174 -5.93 14.30 -14.56
CA LEU A 174 -5.38 12.99 -14.25
C LEU A 174 -4.97 12.24 -15.51
N GLU A 175 -3.80 11.63 -15.44
CA GLU A 175 -3.27 10.72 -16.45
C GLU A 175 -2.50 9.58 -15.77
N ILE A 176 -2.97 8.35 -15.94
CA ILE A 176 -2.25 7.13 -15.56
C ILE A 176 -1.02 6.99 -16.45
N LYS A 177 0.12 6.69 -15.81
CA LYS A 177 1.46 6.65 -16.41
C LYS A 177 2.16 5.38 -15.96
N GLN A 178 3.38 5.20 -16.46
CA GLN A 178 4.22 4.07 -16.09
C GLN A 178 4.57 4.04 -14.60
N GLU A 179 4.70 5.20 -13.95
CA GLU A 179 4.93 5.27 -12.49
C GLU A 179 3.74 4.73 -11.67
N HIS A 180 2.50 4.87 -12.16
CA HIS A 180 1.28 4.46 -11.46
C HIS A 180 0.97 2.96 -11.56
N GLN A 181 1.87 2.13 -12.08
CA GLN A 181 1.63 0.69 -12.27
C GLN A 181 1.45 -0.10 -10.97
N THR A 182 1.89 0.47 -9.85
CA THR A 182 1.77 -0.11 -8.50
C THR A 182 0.85 0.70 -7.60
N ASP A 183 0.35 1.85 -8.06
CA ASP A 183 -0.47 2.77 -7.27
C ASP A 183 -1.96 2.40 -7.38
N PHE A 184 -2.24 1.13 -7.10
CA PHE A 184 -3.58 0.60 -7.06
C PHE A 184 -3.70 -0.51 -6.01
N TYR A 185 -4.91 -0.73 -5.56
CA TYR A 185 -5.25 -1.89 -4.75
C TYR A 185 -6.69 -2.34 -5.09
N ILE A 186 -7.03 -3.56 -4.69
CA ILE A 186 -8.41 -4.03 -4.77
C ILE A 186 -9.03 -3.85 -3.39
N GLN A 187 -10.23 -3.30 -3.34
CA GLN A 187 -11.00 -3.19 -2.11
C GLN A 187 -12.46 -3.49 -2.42
N ASP A 188 -13.03 -4.44 -1.67
CA ASP A 188 -14.39 -4.93 -1.90
C ASP A 188 -14.60 -5.37 -3.37
N ASP A 189 -15.38 -4.61 -4.14
CA ASP A 189 -15.69 -4.87 -5.55
C ASP A 189 -15.11 -3.78 -6.48
N ASP A 190 -14.19 -2.95 -5.97
CA ASP A 190 -13.56 -1.85 -6.70
C ASP A 190 -12.07 -2.11 -6.99
N LEU A 191 -11.66 -1.68 -8.19
CA LEU A 191 -10.28 -1.29 -8.45
C LEU A 191 -10.09 0.13 -7.93
N VAL A 192 -9.26 0.30 -6.89
CA VAL A 192 -8.91 1.62 -6.36
C VAL A 192 -7.58 2.06 -6.92
N ILE A 193 -7.58 3.15 -7.68
CA ILE A 193 -6.37 3.83 -8.17
C ILE A 193 -6.19 5.08 -7.34
N PHE A 194 -4.99 5.30 -6.82
CA PHE A 194 -4.74 6.43 -5.93
C PHE A 194 -3.47 7.18 -6.28
N PHE A 195 -3.37 8.38 -5.72
CA PHE A 195 -2.24 9.28 -5.87
C PHE A 195 -1.76 9.70 -4.49
N GLN A 196 -0.43 9.70 -4.31
CA GLN A 196 0.20 10.04 -3.06
C GLN A 196 -0.03 11.53 -2.74
N PRO A 197 0.08 11.95 -1.45
CA PRO A 197 0.04 13.36 -1.10
C PRO A 197 1.10 14.14 -1.90
N TYR A 198 0.71 15.30 -2.46
CA TYR A 198 1.49 16.12 -3.40
C TYR A 198 1.53 15.69 -4.88
N ASP A 199 0.90 14.59 -5.28
CA ASP A 199 0.86 14.25 -6.71
C ASP A 199 -0.14 15.15 -7.45
N LEU A 200 -1.36 15.27 -6.92
CA LEU A 200 -2.46 16.00 -7.57
C LEU A 200 -2.94 17.25 -6.82
N SER A 201 -2.57 17.42 -5.55
CA SER A 201 -2.96 18.60 -4.74
C SER A 201 -2.04 18.83 -3.54
N TYR A 202 -2.30 19.87 -2.76
CA TYR A 202 -1.57 20.16 -1.52
C TYR A 202 -1.73 19.02 -0.51
N TYR A 203 -0.70 18.75 0.29
CA TYR A 203 -0.68 17.59 1.20
C TYR A 203 -1.84 17.48 2.19
N ALA A 204 -2.49 18.59 2.58
CA ALA A 204 -3.67 18.49 3.46
C ALA A 204 -4.91 17.89 2.77
N ARG A 205 -4.90 17.78 1.42
CA ARG A 205 -5.89 17.00 0.65
C ARG A 205 -5.76 15.48 0.89
N GLY A 206 -4.60 15.04 1.40
CA GLY A 206 -4.28 13.64 1.60
C GLY A 206 -4.11 12.89 0.27
N PHE A 207 -4.37 11.59 0.31
CA PHE A 207 -4.46 10.75 -0.87
C PHE A 207 -5.67 11.15 -1.71
N VAL A 208 -5.53 11.06 -3.03
CA VAL A 208 -6.65 11.20 -3.97
C VAL A 208 -6.92 9.82 -4.55
N GLU A 209 -8.10 9.28 -4.29
CA GLU A 209 -8.51 7.96 -4.74
C GLU A 209 -9.62 8.04 -5.79
N PHE A 210 -9.58 7.12 -6.73
CA PHE A 210 -10.62 6.86 -7.71
C PHE A 210 -11.01 5.39 -7.62
N ARG A 211 -12.28 5.15 -7.30
CA ARG A 211 -12.86 3.82 -7.16
C ARG A 211 -13.60 3.48 -8.44
N LEU A 212 -13.19 2.41 -9.09
CA LEU A 212 -13.76 1.93 -10.34
C LEU A 212 -14.34 0.55 -10.12
N ASP A 213 -15.66 0.43 -10.28
CA ASP A 213 -16.37 -0.84 -10.13
C ASP A 213 -15.78 -1.88 -11.10
N LEU A 214 -15.40 -3.04 -10.56
CA LEU A 214 -14.81 -4.12 -11.34
C LEU A 214 -15.79 -4.68 -12.39
N GLU A 215 -17.10 -4.62 -12.14
CA GLU A 215 -18.13 -5.02 -13.10
C GLU A 215 -18.07 -4.14 -14.37
N ASP A 216 -17.90 -2.82 -14.19
CA ASP A 216 -17.75 -1.86 -15.30
C ASP A 216 -16.45 -2.07 -16.09
N LEU A 217 -15.43 -2.67 -15.46
CA LEU A 217 -14.14 -2.99 -16.07
C LEU A 217 -14.10 -4.38 -16.73
N SER A 218 -15.06 -5.25 -16.46
CA SER A 218 -15.09 -6.67 -16.84
C SER A 218 -14.78 -6.94 -18.32
N GLY A 219 -15.28 -6.08 -19.22
CA GLY A 219 -15.07 -6.17 -20.67
C GLY A 219 -13.63 -5.89 -21.13
N TYR A 220 -12.84 -5.21 -20.30
CA TYR A 220 -11.45 -4.84 -20.57
C TYR A 220 -10.44 -5.73 -19.84
N MET A 221 -10.88 -6.43 -18.80
CA MET A 221 -10.05 -7.31 -17.99
C MET A 221 -9.71 -8.63 -18.71
N LYS A 222 -8.54 -9.20 -18.41
CA LYS A 222 -8.22 -10.58 -18.81
C LYS A 222 -9.18 -11.55 -18.12
N GLU A 223 -9.47 -12.66 -18.80
CA GLU A 223 -10.46 -13.64 -18.32
C GLU A 223 -10.12 -14.17 -16.92
N GLU A 224 -8.84 -14.40 -16.63
CA GLU A 224 -8.40 -14.89 -15.32
C GLU A 224 -8.66 -13.92 -14.16
N TYR A 225 -8.74 -12.60 -14.43
CA TYR A 225 -8.99 -11.58 -13.40
C TYR A 225 -10.46 -11.21 -13.24
N ARG A 226 -11.35 -11.70 -14.11
CA ARG A 226 -12.80 -11.48 -13.93
C ARG A 226 -13.36 -12.14 -12.66
N ARG A 227 -12.66 -13.13 -12.11
CA ARG A 227 -12.97 -13.71 -10.80
C ARG A 227 -12.92 -12.70 -9.65
N LEU A 228 -12.38 -11.50 -9.84
CA LEU A 228 -12.41 -10.45 -8.83
C LEU A 228 -13.81 -9.83 -8.65
N ILE A 229 -14.70 -10.07 -9.62
CA ILE A 229 -16.09 -9.57 -9.64
C ILE A 229 -17.04 -10.51 -8.87
N ASP A 230 -16.71 -11.81 -8.80
CA ASP A 230 -17.53 -12.88 -8.20
C ASP A 230 -17.45 -12.94 -6.64
#